data_AF-A0A1L8SK41-F1
#
_entry.id   AF-A0A1L8SK41-F1
#
_cell.length_a   1.000
_cell.length_b   1.000
_cell.length_c   1.000
_cell.angle_alpha   90.00
_cell.angle_beta   90.00
_cell.angle_gamma   90.00
#
_symmetry.space_group_name_H-M   'P 1'
#
loop_
_entity.id
_entity.type
_entity.pdbx_description
1 polymer ?
#
loop_
_entity_poly.entity_id
_entity_poly.type
_entity_poly.pdbx_seq_one_letter_code
_entity_poly.pdbx_strand_id
1 'polypeptide(L)'
;MEAVKNKKRDRTGEQYGEFEIIGPTGNESEWIARCSCGKERIVKNKNMSKLTHCNSCAAKLRMKKRTAKPKKPKKDKFTEMKNWMKPKKPKLENDVLYEIEDDRFFRPVVGELINEYGNSASFKIVKCHDADAKIARSWNHRINVKKECVTKIE
;
A
#
# COMPACT_ATOMS: atom_id res chain seq x y z
N MET A 1 -21.25 -56.72 0.84
CA MET A 1 -20.67 -55.46 0.29
C MET A 1 -19.19 -55.46 0.64
N GLU A 2 -18.38 -56.08 -0.21
CA GLU A 2 -16.93 -56.16 0.00
C GLU A 2 -16.32 -54.77 -0.21
N ALA A 3 -15.78 -54.20 0.86
CA ALA A 3 -15.04 -52.97 0.80
C ALA A 3 -13.78 -53.20 -0.05
N VAL A 4 -13.80 -52.69 -1.28
CA VAL A 4 -12.64 -52.60 -2.16
C VAL A 4 -11.55 -51.85 -1.39
N LYS A 5 -10.61 -52.60 -0.79
CA LYS A 5 -9.41 -52.03 -0.15
C LYS A 5 -8.65 -51.30 -1.25
N ASN A 6 -8.83 -49.98 -1.29
CA ASN A 6 -8.19 -49.09 -2.24
C ASN A 6 -6.67 -49.35 -2.16
N LYS A 7 -6.12 -50.06 -3.16
CA LYS A 7 -4.68 -50.36 -3.25
C LYS A 7 -3.94 -49.03 -3.12
N LYS A 8 -3.16 -48.88 -2.05
CA LYS A 8 -2.31 -47.70 -1.87
C LYS A 8 -1.40 -47.64 -3.08
N ARG A 9 -1.60 -46.61 -3.92
CA ARG A 9 -0.78 -46.38 -5.11
C ARG A 9 0.65 -46.19 -4.65
N ASP A 10 1.53 -47.09 -5.08
CA ASP A 10 2.95 -46.87 -4.92
C ASP A 10 3.37 -45.68 -5.79
N ARG A 11 4.13 -44.77 -5.20
CA ARG A 11 4.57 -43.52 -5.84
C ARG A 11 6.08 -43.46 -6.02
N THR A 12 6.76 -44.60 -5.86
CA THR A 12 8.19 -44.71 -6.03
C THR A 12 8.56 -44.43 -7.49
N GLY A 13 9.58 -43.60 -7.72
CA GLY A 13 9.99 -43.16 -9.05
C GLY A 13 9.18 -42.00 -9.64
N GLU A 14 8.15 -41.50 -8.96
CA GLU A 14 7.44 -40.30 -9.43
C GLU A 14 8.28 -39.03 -9.20
N GLN A 15 8.24 -38.13 -10.17
CA GLN A 15 8.93 -36.84 -10.12
C GLN A 15 7.95 -35.68 -9.86
N TYR A 16 8.29 -34.84 -8.88
CA TYR A 16 7.52 -33.66 -8.48
C TYR A 16 8.45 -32.43 -8.46
N GLY A 17 8.41 -31.65 -9.54
CA GLY A 17 9.34 -30.54 -9.75
C GLY A 17 10.77 -31.06 -9.89
N GLU A 18 11.68 -30.63 -9.02
CA GLU A 18 13.06 -31.10 -8.94
C GLU A 18 13.26 -32.27 -7.96
N PHE A 19 12.19 -32.91 -7.46
CA PHE A 19 12.28 -34.05 -6.55
C PHE A 19 11.82 -35.35 -7.17
N GLU A 20 12.46 -36.45 -6.81
CA GLU A 20 12.09 -37.82 -7.14
C GLU A 20 11.78 -38.59 -5.86
N ILE A 21 10.71 -39.39 -5.87
CA ILE A 21 10.34 -40.23 -4.72
C ILE A 21 11.17 -41.52 -4.74
N ILE A 22 11.98 -41.74 -3.70
CA ILE A 22 12.85 -42.93 -3.58
C ILE A 22 12.10 -44.10 -2.94
N GLY A 23 11.16 -43.83 -2.05
CA GLY A 23 10.38 -44.88 -1.41
C GLY A 23 9.51 -44.39 -0.26
N PRO A 24 8.66 -45.26 0.32
CA PRO A 24 7.87 -44.96 1.50
C PRO A 24 8.75 -44.93 2.75
N THR A 25 8.32 -44.21 3.79
CA THR A 25 8.91 -44.35 5.13
C THR A 25 8.13 -45.37 5.97
N GLY A 26 8.49 -45.54 7.24
CA GLY A 26 7.76 -46.41 8.18
C GLY A 26 6.29 -46.02 8.41
N ASN A 27 5.88 -44.82 7.99
CA ASN A 27 4.50 -44.35 8.00
C ASN A 27 3.88 -44.40 6.60
N GLU A 28 2.71 -45.00 6.48
CA GLU A 28 2.02 -45.24 5.20
C GLU A 28 1.56 -43.98 4.44
N SER A 29 1.65 -42.80 5.08
CA SER A 29 1.27 -41.50 4.50
C SER A 29 2.46 -40.60 4.17
N GLU A 30 3.68 -41.11 4.32
CA GLU A 30 4.90 -40.33 4.21
C GLU A 30 5.90 -41.02 3.28
N TRP A 31 6.56 -40.22 2.45
CA TRP A 31 7.46 -40.67 1.40
C TRP A 31 8.81 -39.96 1.53
N ILE A 32 9.88 -40.63 1.14
CA ILE A 32 11.23 -40.06 1.07
C ILE A 32 11.42 -39.52 -0.34
N ALA A 33 11.65 -38.22 -0.46
CA ALA A 33 11.88 -37.52 -1.71
C ALA A 33 13.30 -36.97 -1.77
N ARG A 34 14.00 -37.19 -2.89
CA ARG A 34 15.35 -36.66 -3.15
C ARG A 34 15.32 -35.61 -4.25
N CYS A 35 15.90 -34.45 -3.96
CA CYS A 35 16.02 -33.38 -4.93
C CYS A 35 17.17 -33.65 -5.92
N SER A 36 17.10 -33.06 -7.12
CA SER A 36 18.20 -32.92 -8.08
C SER A 36 19.50 -32.40 -7.43
N CYS A 37 19.37 -31.60 -6.36
CA CYS A 37 20.47 -31.07 -5.55
C CYS A 37 21.12 -32.11 -4.62
N GLY A 38 20.62 -33.35 -4.59
CA GLY A 38 21.07 -34.45 -3.74
C GLY A 38 20.43 -34.49 -2.35
N LYS A 39 19.62 -33.50 -1.95
CA LYS A 39 19.01 -33.43 -0.62
C LYS A 39 17.74 -34.26 -0.50
N GLU A 40 17.65 -35.04 0.57
CA GLU A 40 16.50 -35.87 0.89
C GLU A 40 15.58 -35.16 1.89
N ARG A 41 14.27 -35.41 1.80
CA ARG A 41 13.28 -34.94 2.77
C ARG A 41 12.09 -35.90 2.86
N ILE A 42 11.50 -35.96 4.04
CA ILE A 42 10.25 -36.71 4.26
C ILE A 42 9.07 -35.81 3.86
N VAL A 43 8.16 -36.35 3.04
CA VAL A 43 7.02 -35.62 2.48
C VAL A 43 5.72 -36.37 2.74
N LYS A 44 4.73 -35.66 3.27
CA LYS A 44 3.39 -36.20 3.46
C LYS A 44 2.66 -36.29 2.12
N ASN A 45 1.87 -37.32 1.92
CA ASN A 45 1.06 -37.56 0.71
C ASN A 45 0.26 -36.31 0.29
N LYS A 46 -0.38 -35.63 1.26
CA LYS A 46 -1.16 -34.38 1.06
C LYS A 46 -0.34 -33.20 0.51
N ASN A 47 0.98 -33.21 0.67
CA ASN A 47 1.87 -32.13 0.26
C ASN A 47 2.72 -32.48 -0.98
N MET A 48 2.51 -33.66 -1.58
CA MET A 48 3.27 -34.10 -2.77
C MET A 48 3.11 -33.15 -3.95
N SER A 49 1.89 -32.67 -4.22
CA SER A 49 1.65 -31.69 -5.30
C SER A 49 2.30 -30.32 -5.07
N LYS A 50 2.77 -30.01 -3.85
CA LYS A 50 3.48 -28.77 -3.50
C LYS A 50 5.00 -28.92 -3.53
N LEU A 51 5.52 -30.10 -3.86
CA LEU A 51 6.96 -30.33 -4.08
C LEU A 51 7.37 -29.58 -5.35
N THR A 52 8.35 -28.68 -5.23
CA THR A 52 8.91 -27.98 -6.40
C THR A 52 10.43 -28.00 -6.40
N HIS A 53 11.07 -27.53 -5.33
CA HIS A 53 12.54 -27.47 -5.24
C HIS A 53 13.02 -27.48 -3.79
N CYS A 54 14.26 -27.93 -3.55
CA CYS A 54 14.88 -27.88 -2.22
C CYS A 54 15.11 -26.42 -1.80
N ASN A 55 15.12 -26.10 -0.49
CA ASN A 55 15.36 -24.73 0.00
C ASN A 55 16.64 -24.11 -0.58
N SER A 56 17.66 -24.93 -0.81
CA SER A 56 18.92 -24.50 -1.43
C SER A 56 18.76 -24.20 -2.93
N CYS A 57 18.00 -24.99 -3.69
CA CYS A 57 17.65 -24.66 -5.08
C CYS A 57 16.78 -23.41 -5.17
N ALA A 58 15.81 -23.25 -4.26
CA ALA A 58 15.01 -22.04 -4.11
C ALA A 58 15.90 -20.79 -3.97
N ALA A 59 16.88 -20.87 -3.07
CA ALA A 59 17.83 -19.79 -2.81
C ALA A 59 18.65 -19.45 -4.06
N LYS A 60 19.18 -20.46 -4.77
CA LYS A 60 19.92 -20.27 -6.02
C LYS A 60 19.07 -19.58 -7.09
N LEU A 61 17.82 -20.01 -7.27
CA LEU A 61 16.87 -19.40 -8.22
C LEU A 61 16.55 -17.94 -7.85
N ARG A 62 16.36 -17.65 -6.55
CA ARG A 62 16.14 -16.28 -6.06
C ARG A 62 17.35 -15.39 -6.32
N MET A 63 18.58 -15.89 -6.11
CA MET A 63 19.80 -15.14 -6.40
C MET A 63 19.94 -14.83 -7.89
N LYS A 64 19.71 -15.81 -8.77
CA LYS A 64 19.72 -15.60 -10.24
C LYS A 64 18.70 -14.53 -10.66
N LYS A 65 17.49 -14.54 -10.10
CA LYS A 65 16.47 -13.51 -10.37
C LYS A 65 16.88 -12.12 -9.87
N ARG A 66 17.66 -12.02 -8.79
CA ARG A 66 18.17 -10.74 -8.28
C ARG A 66 19.27 -10.16 -9.16
N THR A 67 20.15 -10.99 -9.70
CA THR A 67 21.22 -10.53 -10.59
C THR A 67 20.71 -10.17 -11.98
N ALA A 68 19.68 -10.85 -12.46
CA ALA A 68 19.07 -10.59 -13.77
C ALA A 68 18.15 -9.36 -13.81
N LYS A 69 17.62 -8.90 -12.67
CA LYS A 69 16.79 -7.69 -12.64
C LYS A 69 17.66 -6.45 -12.85
N PRO A 70 17.35 -5.57 -13.83
CA PRO A 70 18.03 -4.28 -13.93
C PRO A 70 17.81 -3.54 -12.61
N LYS A 71 18.90 -3.17 -11.94
CA LYS A 71 18.82 -2.29 -10.77
C LYS A 71 18.15 -1.01 -11.23
N LYS A 72 17.09 -0.56 -10.54
CA LYS A 72 16.53 0.78 -10.78
C LYS A 72 17.71 1.76 -10.77
N PRO A 73 17.84 2.64 -11.78
CA PRO A 73 18.90 3.64 -11.76
C PRO A 73 18.78 4.40 -10.44
N LYS A 74 19.87 4.45 -9.67
CA LYS A 74 19.92 5.28 -8.46
C LYS A 74 19.74 6.71 -8.97
N LYS A 75 18.66 7.37 -8.57
CA LYS A 75 18.49 8.79 -8.88
C LYS A 75 19.65 9.53 -8.23
N ASP A 76 20.32 10.40 -8.97
CA ASP A 76 21.37 11.24 -8.41
C ASP A 76 20.77 12.12 -7.31
N LYS A 77 21.48 12.29 -6.20
CA LYS A 77 21.00 13.08 -5.04
C LYS A 77 20.45 14.45 -5.46
N PHE A 78 21.03 15.05 -6.50
CA PHE A 78 20.61 16.32 -7.08
C PHE A 78 19.19 16.28 -7.70
N THR A 79 18.87 15.19 -8.40
CA THR A 79 17.56 14.98 -9.03
C THR A 79 16.46 14.71 -8.00
N GLU A 80 16.81 14.07 -6.88
CA GLU A 80 15.90 13.91 -5.74
C GLU A 80 15.62 15.25 -5.04
N MET A 81 16.64 16.09 -4.87
CA MET A 81 16.54 17.40 -4.22
C MET A 81 15.68 18.40 -5.01
N LYS A 82 15.67 18.34 -6.35
CA LYS A 82 14.77 19.14 -7.20
C LYS A 82 13.28 18.91 -6.91
N ASN A 83 12.87 17.74 -6.43
CA ASN A 83 11.46 17.49 -6.09
C ASN A 83 11.03 18.15 -4.77
N TRP A 84 11.96 18.44 -3.86
CA TRP A 84 11.66 19.12 -2.59
C TRP A 84 11.51 20.63 -2.75
N MET A 85 12.12 21.20 -3.78
CA MET A 85 11.97 22.61 -4.16
C MET A 85 10.77 22.86 -5.09
N LYS A 86 10.03 21.82 -5.50
CA LYS A 86 8.80 22.03 -6.26
C LYS A 86 7.81 22.77 -5.38
N PRO A 87 7.26 23.92 -5.83
CA PRO A 87 6.22 24.61 -5.08
C PRO A 87 5.07 23.62 -4.87
N LYS A 88 4.60 23.51 -3.62
CA LYS A 88 3.38 22.76 -3.35
C LYS A 88 2.27 23.45 -4.14
N LYS A 89 1.55 22.70 -4.98
CA LYS A 89 0.39 23.25 -5.69
C LYS A 89 -0.61 23.78 -4.65
N PRO A 90 -1.13 25.01 -4.81
CA PRO A 90 -2.19 25.51 -3.94
C PRO A 90 -3.39 24.58 -4.04
N LYS A 91 -4.07 24.33 -2.92
CA LYS A 91 -5.28 23.52 -2.83
C LYS A 91 -6.54 24.33 -3.08
N LEU A 92 -6.50 25.62 -2.80
CA LEU A 92 -7.58 26.58 -2.98
C LEU A 92 -7.28 27.49 -4.17
N GLU A 93 -8.34 27.96 -4.81
CA GLU A 93 -8.29 28.81 -5.99
C GLU A 93 -8.51 30.27 -5.57
N ASN A 94 -7.83 31.19 -6.25
CA ASN A 94 -8.06 32.62 -6.08
C ASN A 94 -9.36 33.04 -6.79
N ASP A 95 -9.96 34.14 -6.36
CA ASP A 95 -11.19 34.70 -6.95
C ASP A 95 -12.44 33.80 -6.81
N VAL A 96 -12.38 32.81 -5.93
CA VAL A 96 -13.49 31.90 -5.61
C VAL A 96 -14.05 32.24 -4.24
N LEU A 97 -15.37 32.19 -4.11
CA LEU A 97 -16.06 32.32 -2.83
C LEU A 97 -16.11 30.99 -2.10
N TYR A 98 -15.81 31.04 -0.82
CA TYR A 98 -15.80 29.88 0.04
C TYR A 98 -16.78 30.06 1.20
N GLU A 99 -17.51 29.01 1.51
CA GLU A 99 -18.29 28.90 2.73
C GLU A 99 -17.38 28.35 3.84
N ILE A 100 -17.34 29.08 4.94
CA ILE A 100 -16.42 28.83 6.05
C ILE A 100 -17.26 28.48 7.27
N GLU A 101 -17.15 27.23 7.70
CA GLU A 101 -17.78 26.72 8.91
C GLU A 101 -16.81 26.88 10.08
N ASP A 102 -17.10 27.80 10.99
CA ASP A 102 -16.25 28.07 12.14
C ASP A 102 -17.12 28.33 13.37
N ASP A 103 -16.80 27.67 14.48
CA ASP A 103 -17.55 27.71 15.74
C ASP A 103 -17.63 29.13 16.35
N ARG A 104 -16.75 30.03 15.92
CA ARG A 104 -16.75 31.45 16.34
C ARG A 104 -17.90 32.26 15.72
N PHE A 105 -18.57 31.71 14.70
CA PHE A 105 -19.71 32.33 14.03
C PHE A 105 -20.96 31.49 14.25
N PHE A 106 -22.11 32.14 14.46
CA PHE A 106 -23.37 31.42 14.63
C PHE A 106 -23.83 30.71 13.33
N ARG A 107 -23.38 31.21 12.17
CA ARG A 107 -23.68 30.68 10.85
C ARG A 107 -22.41 30.66 9.99
N PRO A 108 -22.36 29.79 8.97
CA PRO A 108 -21.25 29.80 8.03
C PRO A 108 -21.11 31.17 7.37
N VAL A 109 -19.88 31.62 7.23
CA VAL A 109 -19.54 32.91 6.62
C VAL A 109 -18.98 32.70 5.23
N VAL A 110 -19.27 33.62 4.31
CA VAL A 110 -18.73 33.57 2.95
C VAL A 110 -17.52 34.48 2.87
N GLY A 111 -16.41 33.95 2.34
CA GLY A 111 -15.19 34.72 2.17
C GLY A 111 -14.37 34.40 0.93
N GLU A 112 -13.56 35.38 0.52
CA GLU A 112 -12.61 35.29 -0.58
C GLU A 112 -11.23 34.88 -0.06
N LEU A 113 -10.52 34.01 -0.78
CA LEU A 113 -9.17 33.60 -0.42
C LEU A 113 -8.19 34.77 -0.54
N ILE A 114 -7.50 35.11 0.54
CA ILE A 114 -6.38 36.08 0.53
C ILE A 114 -5.06 35.35 0.34
N ASN A 115 -4.83 34.29 1.15
CA ASN A 115 -3.59 33.55 1.11
C ASN A 115 -3.77 32.11 1.59
N GLU A 116 -3.02 31.21 0.99
CA GLU A 116 -2.96 29.80 1.37
C GLU A 116 -1.65 29.50 2.11
N TYR A 117 -1.75 28.91 3.30
CA TYR A 117 -0.62 28.36 4.05
C TYR A 117 -0.61 26.83 3.96
N GLY A 118 0.34 26.15 4.60
CA GLY A 118 0.43 24.68 4.53
C GLY A 118 -0.88 23.96 4.87
N ASN A 119 -1.44 24.24 6.05
CA ASN A 119 -2.64 23.59 6.60
C ASN A 119 -3.82 24.55 6.84
N SER A 120 -3.59 25.85 6.75
CA SER A 120 -4.60 26.89 6.95
C SER A 120 -4.67 27.81 5.75
N ALA A 121 -5.73 28.62 5.71
CA ALA A 121 -5.93 29.65 4.73
C ALA A 121 -6.55 30.88 5.40
N SER A 122 -6.21 32.04 4.87
CA SER A 122 -6.75 33.32 5.31
C SER A 122 -7.77 33.81 4.30
N PHE A 123 -8.94 34.18 4.79
CA PHE A 123 -10.07 34.64 3.98
C PHE A 123 -10.48 36.05 4.38
N LYS A 124 -10.96 36.79 3.39
CA LYS A 124 -11.66 38.07 3.57
C LYS A 124 -13.15 37.78 3.66
N ILE A 125 -13.78 38.16 4.76
CA ILE A 125 -15.22 37.93 4.97
C ILE A 125 -16.00 38.90 4.09
N VAL A 126 -16.77 38.38 3.13
CA VAL A 126 -17.64 39.15 2.23
C VAL A 126 -19.06 39.20 2.76
N LYS A 127 -19.58 38.05 3.21
CA LYS A 127 -20.95 37.92 3.73
C LYS A 127 -20.90 37.28 5.11
N CYS A 128 -21.43 38.00 6.10
CA CYS A 128 -21.63 37.50 7.45
C CYS A 128 -23.05 37.85 7.91
N HIS A 129 -23.56 37.12 8.88
CA HIS A 129 -24.84 37.40 9.50
C HIS A 129 -24.73 38.64 10.41
N ASP A 130 -25.81 39.40 10.57
CA ASP A 130 -25.80 40.69 11.30
C ASP A 130 -25.34 40.54 12.76
N ALA A 131 -25.74 39.43 13.41
CA ALA A 131 -25.30 39.08 14.77
C ALA A 131 -23.77 38.98 14.90
N ASP A 132 -23.08 38.49 13.85
CA ASP A 132 -21.64 38.28 13.82
C ASP A 132 -20.88 39.46 13.19
N ALA A 133 -21.59 40.49 12.72
CA ALA A 133 -20.99 41.65 12.05
C ALA A 133 -20.03 42.43 12.97
N LYS A 134 -20.29 42.44 14.29
CA LYS A 134 -19.37 43.03 15.28
C LYS A 134 -18.06 42.26 15.38
N ILE A 135 -18.12 40.93 15.31
CA ILE A 135 -16.95 40.03 15.35
C ILE A 135 -16.12 40.24 14.09
N ALA A 136 -16.76 40.25 12.92
CA ALA A 136 -16.09 40.52 11.64
C ALA A 136 -15.39 41.88 11.63
N ARG A 137 -16.02 42.94 12.16
CA ARG A 137 -15.40 44.27 12.26
C ARG A 137 -14.18 44.29 13.20
N SER A 138 -14.26 43.63 14.34
CA SER A 138 -13.15 43.52 15.30
C SER A 138 -11.89 42.91 14.68
N TRP A 139 -12.08 41.97 13.76
CA TRP A 139 -10.97 41.31 13.04
C TRP A 139 -10.67 41.92 11.68
N ASN A 140 -11.15 43.13 11.40
CA ASN A 140 -10.96 43.83 10.13
C ASN A 140 -11.37 42.97 8.91
N HIS A 141 -12.47 42.23 9.05
CA HIS A 141 -13.03 41.32 8.05
C HIS A 141 -12.07 40.23 7.57
N ARG A 142 -11.12 39.80 8.41
CA ARG A 142 -10.19 38.71 8.09
C ARG A 142 -10.32 37.56 9.06
N ILE A 143 -10.30 36.35 8.53
CA ILE A 143 -10.34 35.11 9.31
C ILE A 143 -9.25 34.16 8.83
N ASN A 144 -8.59 33.47 9.76
CA ASN A 144 -7.72 32.34 9.47
C ASN A 144 -8.42 31.06 9.94
N VAL A 145 -8.53 30.09 9.04
CA VAL A 145 -9.17 28.79 9.30
C VAL A 145 -8.35 27.67 8.69
N LYS A 146 -8.54 26.46 9.19
CA LYS A 146 -7.98 25.27 8.57
C LYS A 146 -8.68 25.01 7.23
N LYS A 147 -7.93 24.44 6.28
CA LYS A 147 -8.48 24.10 4.95
C LYS A 147 -9.62 23.07 5.00
N GLU A 148 -9.71 22.29 6.09
CA GLU A 148 -10.76 21.30 6.30
C GLU A 148 -12.14 21.92 6.60
N CYS A 149 -12.17 23.17 7.05
CA CYS A 149 -13.38 23.89 7.47
C CYS A 149 -13.96 24.78 6.36
N VAL A 150 -13.56 24.54 5.10
CA VAL A 150 -13.83 25.43 3.98
C VAL A 150 -14.40 24.63 2.82
N THR A 151 -15.58 25.02 2.36
CA THR A 151 -16.26 24.43 1.20
C THR A 151 -16.32 25.46 0.08
N LYS A 152 -16.07 25.02 -1.16
CA LYS A 152 -16.15 25.88 -2.34
C LYS A 152 -17.62 26.13 -2.68
N ILE A 153 -17.99 27.38 -2.85
CA ILE A 153 -19.29 27.75 -3.41
C ILE A 153 -19.10 27.83 -4.93
N GLU A 154 -19.78 26.95 -5.67
CA GLU A 154 -19.86 27.01 -7.14
C GLU A 154 -20.95 27.98 -7.61
#